data_AF-A0A8J2LN35-F1
#
_entry.id   AF-A0A8J2LN35-F1
#
_cell.length_a   1.000
_cell.length_b   1.000
_cell.length_c   1.000
_cell.angle_alpha   90.00
_cell.angle_beta   90.00
_cell.angle_gamma   90.00
#
_symmetry.space_group_name_H-M   'P 1'
#
loop_
_entity.id
_entity.type
_entity.pdbx_description
1 polymer ?
#
loop_
_entity_poly.entity_id
_entity_poly.type
_entity_poly.pdbx_seq_one_letter_code
_entity_poly.pdbx_strand_id
1 'polypeptide(L)'
;MCPTNLGTTKLVFVTVVFVSVLWSSGYQGGYVSTLSVRFQPIQSFSQLATNNYKFILNNRSASIDNYSKGLFHSQGISMENVKKMPREYVPKLISETRSAYLEYEDSFYGILNVVLRPKNIDPVDFFCNSISKVFIDRMFIPSGFVLQKNSPFREVFNLKYGKSMKLLFTF
;
A
#
# COMPACT_ATOMS: atom_id res chain seq x y z
N MET A 1 -39.98 -58.02 23.66
CA MET A 1 -38.82 -57.72 24.52
C MET A 1 -37.73 -57.12 23.66
N CYS A 2 -37.53 -55.81 23.70
CA CYS A 2 -36.43 -55.17 22.97
C CYS A 2 -35.14 -55.36 23.76
N PRO A 3 -34.05 -55.90 23.18
CA PRO A 3 -32.80 -56.07 23.91
C PRO A 3 -32.23 -54.70 24.28
N THR A 4 -32.17 -54.42 25.57
CA THR A 4 -31.56 -53.24 26.18
C THR A 4 -30.06 -53.33 26.08
N ASN A 5 -29.56 -53.04 24.88
CA ASN A 5 -28.13 -53.00 24.60
C ASN A 5 -27.56 -51.65 25.07
N LEU A 6 -27.61 -51.44 26.40
CA LEU A 6 -27.28 -50.20 27.10
C LEU A 6 -25.79 -49.82 26.93
N GLY A 7 -24.93 -50.82 26.70
CA GLY A 7 -23.51 -50.62 26.42
C GLY A 7 -23.26 -50.02 25.03
N THR A 8 -23.95 -50.53 24.00
CA THR A 8 -23.78 -50.03 22.62
C THR A 8 -24.30 -48.61 22.44
N THR A 9 -25.40 -48.23 23.11
CA THR A 9 -25.92 -46.85 23.06
C THR A 9 -25.00 -45.84 23.74
N LYS A 10 -24.36 -46.21 24.86
CA LYS A 10 -23.34 -45.35 25.51
C LYS A 10 -22.11 -45.17 24.62
N LEU A 11 -21.65 -46.23 23.96
CA LEU A 11 -20.49 -46.17 23.07
C LEU A 11 -20.76 -45.30 21.85
N VAL A 12 -21.94 -45.43 21.23
CA VAL A 12 -22.39 -44.55 20.13
C VAL A 12 -22.45 -43.09 20.59
N PHE A 13 -23.01 -42.81 21.77
CA PHE A 13 -23.09 -41.46 22.30
C PHE A 13 -21.70 -40.83 22.49
N VAL A 14 -20.74 -41.56 23.07
CA VAL A 14 -19.36 -41.09 23.25
C VAL A 14 -18.69 -40.79 21.91
N THR A 15 -18.86 -41.66 20.90
CA THR A 15 -18.31 -41.41 19.57
C THR A 15 -18.91 -40.19 18.89
N VAL A 16 -20.22 -39.97 19.02
CA VAL A 16 -20.90 -38.80 18.45
C VAL A 16 -20.43 -37.50 19.12
N VAL A 17 -20.29 -37.51 20.45
CA VAL A 17 -19.75 -36.36 21.19
C VAL A 17 -18.31 -36.08 20.76
N PHE A 18 -17.47 -37.11 20.63
CA PHE A 18 -16.07 -36.95 20.23
C PHE A 18 -15.94 -36.36 18.82
N VAL A 19 -16.71 -36.86 17.84
CA VAL A 19 -16.75 -36.32 16.47
C VAL A 19 -17.25 -34.87 16.47
N SER A 20 -18.26 -34.55 17.29
CA SER A 20 -18.78 -33.18 17.40
C SER A 20 -17.75 -32.19 17.94
N VAL A 21 -16.95 -32.62 18.93
CA VAL A 21 -15.86 -31.81 19.50
C VAL A 21 -14.73 -31.61 18.49
N LEU A 22 -14.35 -32.65 17.75
CA LEU A 22 -13.36 -32.55 16.68
C LEU A 22 -13.82 -31.60 15.56
N TRP A 23 -15.09 -31.69 15.17
CA TRP A 23 -15.65 -30.81 14.16
C TRP A 23 -15.68 -29.35 14.62
N SER A 24 -16.14 -29.10 15.85
CA SER A 24 -16.22 -27.75 16.43
C SER A 24 -14.84 -27.11 16.57
N SER A 25 -13.85 -27.86 17.08
CA SER A 25 -12.47 -27.36 17.21
C SER A 25 -11.82 -27.09 15.84
N GLY A 26 -12.03 -27.96 14.86
CA GLY A 26 -11.57 -27.74 13.48
C GLY A 26 -12.21 -26.50 12.84
N TYR A 27 -13.52 -26.31 13.02
CA TYR A 27 -14.23 -25.14 12.51
C TYR A 27 -13.76 -23.85 13.16
N GLN A 28 -13.62 -23.82 14.50
CA GLN A 28 -13.10 -22.66 15.20
C GLN A 28 -11.65 -22.35 14.82
N GLY A 29 -10.80 -23.37 14.70
CA GLY A 29 -9.42 -23.20 14.24
C GLY A 29 -9.35 -22.61 12.83
N GLY A 30 -10.17 -23.11 11.91
CA GLY A 30 -10.28 -22.56 10.56
C GLY A 30 -10.77 -21.11 10.54
N TYR A 31 -11.80 -20.80 11.34
CA TYR A 31 -12.37 -19.46 11.43
C TYR A 31 -11.39 -18.43 12.04
N VAL A 32 -10.67 -18.81 13.10
CA VAL A 32 -9.63 -17.96 13.68
C VAL A 32 -8.47 -17.79 12.69
N SER A 33 -8.08 -18.86 11.97
CA SER A 33 -7.03 -18.78 10.97
C SER A 33 -7.40 -17.79 9.85
N THR A 34 -8.63 -17.82 9.32
CA THR A 34 -9.04 -16.90 8.25
C THR A 34 -9.12 -15.45 8.72
N LEU A 35 -9.55 -15.20 9.96
CA LEU A 35 -9.58 -13.85 10.55
C LEU A 35 -8.20 -13.33 10.94
N SER A 36 -7.25 -14.21 11.27
CA SER A 36 -5.89 -13.83 11.64
C SER A 36 -5.07 -13.29 10.47
N VAL A 37 -5.43 -13.67 9.23
CA VAL A 37 -4.75 -13.17 8.04
C VAL A 37 -5.33 -11.80 7.67
N ARG A 38 -4.54 -10.74 7.90
CA ARG A 38 -4.84 -9.41 7.35
C ARG A 38 -4.70 -9.46 5.82
N PHE A 39 -5.82 -9.56 5.11
CA PHE A 39 -5.82 -9.41 3.66
C PHE A 39 -5.78 -7.94 3.27
N GLN A 40 -4.76 -7.52 2.50
CA GLN A 40 -4.76 -6.20 1.89
C GLN A 40 -5.76 -6.19 0.74
N PRO A 41 -6.84 -5.36 0.80
CA PRO A 41 -7.90 -5.39 -0.21
C PRO A 41 -7.44 -4.90 -1.59
N ILE A 42 -6.28 -4.23 -1.66
CA ILE A 42 -5.71 -3.67 -2.89
C ILE A 42 -4.25 -4.11 -2.95
N GLN A 43 -3.92 -4.86 -4.00
CA GLN A 43 -2.59 -5.43 -4.22
C GLN A 43 -1.84 -4.72 -5.35
N SER A 44 -2.56 -4.04 -6.25
CA SER A 44 -1.97 -3.42 -7.44
C SER A 44 -2.58 -2.05 -7.75
N PHE A 45 -1.81 -1.24 -8.46
CA PHE A 45 -2.25 0.09 -8.90
C PHE A 45 -3.44 0.01 -9.87
N SER A 46 -3.50 -1.02 -10.72
CA SER A 46 -4.63 -1.22 -11.63
C SER A 46 -5.96 -1.44 -10.90
N GLN A 47 -5.94 -2.09 -9.73
CA GLN A 47 -7.13 -2.24 -8.89
C GLN A 47 -7.62 -0.91 -8.31
N LEU A 48 -6.73 0.06 -8.10
CA LEU A 48 -7.14 1.42 -7.71
C LEU A 48 -7.91 2.11 -8.85
N ALA A 49 -7.49 1.89 -10.10
CA ALA A 49 -8.16 2.41 -11.29
C ALA A 49 -9.58 1.82 -11.43
N THR A 50 -9.71 0.50 -11.36
CA THR A 50 -11.00 -0.19 -11.55
C THR A 50 -12.01 0.11 -10.43
N ASN A 51 -11.53 0.42 -9.22
CA ASN A 51 -12.37 0.69 -8.06
C ASN A 51 -12.71 2.18 -7.87
N ASN A 52 -12.44 3.03 -8.87
CA ASN A 52 -12.75 4.47 -8.86
C ASN A 52 -12.18 5.21 -7.64
N TYR A 53 -10.91 4.94 -7.31
CA TYR A 53 -10.24 5.69 -6.25
C TYR A 53 -10.00 7.15 -6.68
N LYS A 54 -10.12 8.07 -5.73
CA LYS A 54 -9.68 9.46 -5.92
C LYS A 54 -8.18 9.55 -5.70
N PHE A 55 -7.45 9.99 -6.70
CA PHE A 55 -6.00 10.12 -6.64
C PHE A 55 -5.61 11.52 -6.20
N ILE A 56 -4.71 11.62 -5.22
CA ILE A 56 -4.15 12.88 -4.79
C ILE A 56 -2.65 12.91 -5.07
N LEU A 57 -2.25 13.99 -5.72
CA LEU A 57 -0.87 14.29 -6.08
C LEU A 57 -0.37 15.49 -5.28
N ASN A 58 0.92 15.46 -4.96
CA ASN A 58 1.62 16.61 -4.44
C ASN A 58 1.79 17.70 -5.52
N ASN A 59 1.25 18.89 -5.25
CA ASN A 59 1.28 20.01 -6.18
C ASN A 59 2.70 20.57 -6.47
N ARG A 60 3.72 20.22 -5.69
CA ARG A 60 5.07 20.81 -5.82
C ARG A 60 6.03 20.08 -6.77
N SER A 61 5.69 18.88 -7.24
CA SER A 61 6.60 18.09 -8.07
C SER A 61 6.15 18.05 -9.54
N ALA A 62 6.78 18.84 -10.39
CA ALA A 62 6.55 18.83 -11.84
C ALA A 62 6.85 17.44 -12.45
N SER A 63 7.84 16.72 -11.91
CA SER A 63 8.21 15.38 -12.36
C SER A 63 7.12 14.35 -12.04
N ILE A 64 6.56 14.38 -10.82
CA ILE A 64 5.41 13.52 -10.47
C ILE A 64 4.20 13.88 -11.33
N ASP A 65 3.94 15.18 -11.56
CA ASP A 65 2.78 15.60 -12.35
C ASP A 65 2.84 15.04 -13.78
N ASN A 66 3.96 15.21 -14.47
CA ASN A 66 4.13 14.69 -15.83
C ASN A 66 4.09 13.17 -15.88
N TYR A 67 4.71 12.50 -14.90
CA TYR A 67 4.66 11.06 -14.81
C TYR A 67 3.24 10.54 -14.57
N SER A 68 2.53 11.13 -13.62
CA SER A 68 1.17 10.73 -13.24
C SER A 68 0.19 10.84 -14.41
N LYS A 69 0.33 11.87 -15.27
CA LYS A 69 -0.47 12.00 -16.50
C LYS A 69 -0.30 10.80 -17.43
N GLY A 70 0.95 10.39 -17.70
CA GLY A 70 1.23 9.22 -18.53
C GLY A 70 0.72 7.93 -17.91
N LEU A 71 0.94 7.76 -16.61
CA LEU A 71 0.48 6.58 -15.86
C LEU A 71 -1.05 6.46 -15.87
N PHE A 72 -1.75 7.53 -15.52
CA PHE A 72 -3.22 7.55 -15.48
C PHE A 72 -3.82 7.34 -16.86
N HIS A 73 -3.25 7.94 -17.90
CA HIS A 73 -3.66 7.71 -19.28
C HIS A 73 -3.49 6.24 -19.69
N SER A 74 -2.35 5.62 -19.35
CA SER A 74 -2.09 4.20 -19.67
C SER A 74 -3.03 3.22 -18.95
N GLN A 75 -3.58 3.63 -17.80
CA GLN A 75 -4.45 2.82 -16.94
C GLN A 75 -5.93 3.20 -17.07
N GLY A 76 -6.28 4.11 -17.98
CA GLY A 76 -7.67 4.54 -18.20
C GLY A 76 -8.28 5.34 -17.05
N ILE A 77 -7.46 5.95 -16.19
CA ILE A 77 -7.93 6.77 -15.07
C ILE A 77 -8.28 8.16 -15.58
N SER A 78 -9.53 8.60 -15.34
CA SER A 78 -9.95 9.96 -15.65
C SER A 78 -9.22 10.98 -14.79
N MET A 79 -8.72 12.06 -15.42
CA MET A 79 -8.06 13.18 -14.74
C MET A 79 -8.99 13.95 -13.80
N GLU A 80 -10.31 13.79 -13.93
CA GLU A 80 -11.30 14.36 -13.00
C GLU A 80 -11.23 13.72 -11.61
N ASN A 81 -10.75 12.48 -11.52
CA ASN A 81 -10.52 11.78 -10.26
C ASN A 81 -9.18 12.13 -9.62
N VAL A 82 -8.40 13.03 -10.24
CA VAL A 82 -7.07 13.44 -9.81
C VAL A 82 -7.13 14.83 -9.21
N LYS A 83 -6.79 14.96 -7.92
CA LYS A 83 -6.74 16.23 -7.21
C LYS A 83 -5.32 16.57 -6.80
N LYS A 84 -4.89 17.81 -7.01
CA LYS A 84 -3.59 18.29 -6.53
C LYS A 84 -3.77 18.93 -5.16
N MET A 85 -3.04 18.45 -4.17
CA MET A 85 -3.05 19.03 -2.84
C MET A 85 -1.63 19.20 -2.29
N PRO A 86 -1.42 20.16 -1.38
CA PRO A 86 -0.22 20.22 -0.56
C PRO A 86 -0.11 18.99 0.35
N ARG A 87 1.14 18.63 0.71
CA ARG A 87 1.49 17.51 1.59
C ARG A 87 0.81 17.56 2.96
N GLU A 88 0.48 18.75 3.44
CA GLU A 88 -0.18 18.98 4.74
C GLU A 88 -1.60 18.40 4.82
N TYR A 89 -2.21 18.06 3.68
CA TYR A 89 -3.55 17.48 3.62
C TYR A 89 -3.57 15.95 3.68
N VAL A 90 -2.41 15.28 3.76
CA VAL A 90 -2.32 13.82 3.90
C VAL A 90 -3.15 13.31 5.08
N PRO A 91 -3.14 13.90 6.29
CA PRO A 91 -4.00 13.45 7.40
C PRO A 91 -5.49 13.48 7.08
N LYS A 92 -5.92 14.45 6.26
CA LYS A 92 -7.32 14.59 5.85
C LYS A 92 -7.70 13.51 4.85
N LEU A 93 -6.74 13.02 4.06
CA LEU A 93 -6.93 11.93 3.11
C LEU A 93 -7.22 10.59 3.79
N ILE A 94 -6.58 10.32 4.93
CA ILE A 94 -6.87 9.11 5.72
C ILE A 94 -8.33 9.07 6.18
N SER A 95 -8.98 10.24 6.33
CA SER A 95 -10.39 10.34 6.69
C SER A 95 -11.34 10.20 5.49
N GLU A 96 -10.85 10.31 4.25
CA GLU A 96 -11.68 10.21 3.04
C GLU A 96 -11.72 8.76 2.55
N THR A 97 -12.94 8.24 2.35
CA THR A 97 -13.14 6.89 1.81
C THR A 97 -12.67 6.81 0.35
N ARG A 98 -11.92 5.74 0.03
CA ARG A 98 -11.41 5.45 -1.32
C ARG A 98 -10.53 6.56 -1.92
N SER A 99 -9.66 7.13 -1.10
CA SER A 99 -8.60 8.03 -1.57
C SER A 99 -7.26 7.31 -1.66
N ALA A 100 -6.42 7.71 -2.61
CA ALA A 100 -5.06 7.20 -2.81
C ALA A 100 -4.11 8.38 -2.97
N TYR A 101 -2.97 8.35 -2.28
CA TYR A 101 -1.94 9.40 -2.35
C TYR A 101 -0.72 8.87 -3.10
N LEU A 102 -0.25 9.61 -4.11
CA LEU A 102 0.91 9.27 -4.90
C LEU A 102 2.10 10.18 -4.57
N GLU A 103 3.20 9.60 -4.09
CA GLU A 103 4.46 10.29 -3.80
C GLU A 103 5.64 9.32 -3.97
N TYR A 104 6.86 9.88 -4.07
CA TYR A 104 8.10 9.12 -3.96
C TYR A 104 8.23 8.40 -2.62
N GLU A 105 8.76 7.19 -2.66
CA GLU A 105 9.00 6.34 -1.49
C GLU A 105 9.88 7.03 -0.44
N ASP A 106 11.02 7.59 -0.87
CA ASP A 106 11.98 8.25 0.03
C ASP A 106 11.41 9.50 0.72
N SER A 107 10.49 10.18 0.04
CA SER A 107 9.86 11.40 0.59
C SER A 107 8.72 11.06 1.55
N PHE A 108 8.06 9.92 1.39
CA PHE A 108 6.86 9.57 2.13
C PHE A 108 7.11 9.46 3.64
N TYR A 109 8.15 8.72 4.05
CA TYR A 109 8.49 8.52 5.47
C TYR A 109 8.92 9.82 6.17
N GLY A 110 9.69 10.67 5.48
CA GLY A 110 10.09 11.97 6.02
C GLY A 110 8.90 12.89 6.29
N ILE A 111 7.91 12.89 5.40
CA ILE A 111 6.71 13.72 5.53
C ILE A 111 5.82 13.24 6.68
N LEU A 112 5.60 11.93 6.79
CA LEU A 112 4.80 11.35 7.86
C LEU A 112 5.36 11.66 9.24
N ASN A 113 6.69 11.59 9.42
CA ASN A 113 7.31 11.98 10.67
C ASN A 113 7.05 13.45 11.03
N VAL A 114 7.08 14.36 10.05
CA VAL A 114 6.80 15.79 10.29
C VAL A 114 5.33 16.03 10.65
N VAL A 115 4.42 15.28 10.04
CA VAL A 115 2.97 15.47 10.19
C VAL A 115 2.41 14.75 11.44
N LEU A 116 3.00 13.62 11.85
CA LEU A 116 2.56 12.81 12.99
C LEU A 116 3.26 13.17 14.31
N ARG A 117 4.48 13.73 14.26
CA ARG A 117 5.21 14.20 15.45
C ARG A 117 4.42 15.18 16.36
N PRO A 118 3.63 16.15 15.85
CA PRO A 118 2.82 17.02 16.71
C PRO A 118 1.65 16.30 17.38
N LYS A 119 1.25 15.11 16.89
CA LYS A 119 0.15 14.31 17.45
C LYS A 119 0.62 13.22 18.40
N ASN A 120 1.93 13.06 18.60
CA ASN A 120 2.52 12.05 19.47
C ASN A 120 2.11 10.61 19.10
N ILE A 121 1.87 10.35 17.81
CA ILE A 121 1.50 9.03 17.27
C ILE A 121 2.74 8.42 16.62
N ASP A 122 3.05 7.18 16.96
CA ASP A 122 4.14 6.46 16.32
C ASP A 122 3.84 6.23 14.82
N PRO A 123 4.77 6.61 13.93
CA PRO A 123 4.56 6.55 12.48
C PRO A 123 4.38 5.11 11.97
N VAL A 124 4.96 4.13 12.68
CA VAL A 124 4.86 2.70 12.35
C VAL A 124 3.47 2.17 12.65
N ASP A 125 2.94 2.46 13.84
CA ASP A 125 1.61 2.01 14.25
C ASP A 125 0.51 2.63 13.37
N PHE A 126 0.71 3.89 12.99
CA PHE A 126 -0.19 4.58 12.07
C PHE A 126 -0.19 3.94 10.67
N PHE A 127 0.98 3.55 10.16
CA PHE A 127 1.10 2.88 8.88
C PHE A 127 0.41 1.50 8.90
N CYS A 128 0.70 0.68 9.91
CA CYS A 128 0.16 -0.67 10.02
C CYS A 128 -1.37 -0.72 10.18
N ASN A 129 -1.99 0.34 10.71
CA ASN A 129 -3.41 0.36 11.02
C ASN A 129 -4.26 1.23 10.08
N SER A 130 -3.67 2.23 9.40
CA SER A 130 -4.46 3.23 8.64
C SER A 130 -4.06 3.40 7.19
N ILE A 131 -2.89 2.92 6.75
CA ILE A 131 -2.42 3.14 5.37
C ILE A 131 -1.92 1.82 4.77
N SER A 132 -2.45 1.46 3.61
CA SER A 132 -1.84 0.42 2.78
C SER A 132 -0.96 1.06 1.70
N LYS A 133 0.28 0.57 1.56
CA LYS A 133 1.17 0.94 0.47
C LYS A 133 0.99 -0.03 -0.69
N VAL A 134 0.75 0.52 -1.86
CA VAL A 134 0.71 -0.22 -3.12
C VAL A 134 1.86 0.26 -3.98
N PHE A 135 2.73 -0.66 -4.40
CA PHE A 135 3.83 -0.33 -5.30
C PHE A 135 3.28 -0.18 -6.73
N ILE A 136 3.71 0.90 -7.39
CA ILE A 136 3.53 1.05 -8.83
C ILE A 136 4.78 0.41 -9.45
N ASP A 137 4.56 -0.57 -10.32
CA ASP A 137 5.63 -1.45 -10.79
C ASP A 137 6.86 -0.70 -11.32
N ARG A 138 8.02 -1.17 -10.84
CA ARG A 138 9.43 -0.87 -11.18
C ARG A 138 9.72 0.23 -12.21
N MET A 139 9.40 1.48 -11.89
CA MET A 139 10.04 2.62 -12.57
C MET A 139 10.91 3.40 -11.60
N PHE A 140 12.22 3.27 -11.81
CA PHE A 140 13.22 4.07 -11.13
C PHE A 140 13.20 5.45 -11.80
N ILE A 141 12.62 6.45 -11.12
CA ILE A 141 12.77 7.84 -11.56
C ILE A 141 14.19 8.24 -11.12
N PRO A 142 15.15 8.40 -12.04
CA PRO A 142 16.50 8.73 -11.66
C PRO A 142 16.50 10.11 -10.99
N SER A 143 16.90 10.15 -9.73
CA SER A 143 17.23 11.40 -9.06
C SER A 143 18.60 11.87 -9.59
N GLY A 144 18.73 13.17 -9.85
CA GLY A 144 19.95 13.73 -10.43
C GLY A 144 20.08 15.21 -10.14
N PHE A 145 21.30 15.71 -10.27
CA PHE A 145 21.59 17.13 -10.15
C PHE A 145 21.37 17.83 -11.50
N VAL A 146 20.61 18.92 -11.49
CA VAL A 146 20.49 19.78 -12.66
C VAL A 146 21.47 20.93 -12.49
N LEU A 147 22.41 21.04 -13.42
CA LEU A 147 23.37 22.15 -13.48
C LEU A 147 23.00 23.08 -14.63
N GLN A 148 23.26 24.37 -14.46
CA GLN A 148 23.11 25.35 -15.53
C GLN A 148 23.97 24.95 -16.74
N LYS A 149 23.44 25.17 -17.94
CA LYS A 149 24.16 24.96 -19.20
C LYS A 149 25.47 25.76 -19.14
N ASN A 150 26.60 25.07 -19.32
CA ASN A 150 27.97 25.60 -19.25
C ASN A 150 28.53 25.88 -17.83
N SER A 151 27.95 25.29 -16.78
CA SER A 151 28.56 25.37 -15.44
C SER A 151 29.96 24.71 -15.42
N PRO A 152 30.99 25.37 -14.85
CA PRO A 152 32.34 24.81 -14.73
C PRO A 152 32.38 23.58 -13.82
N PHE A 153 31.34 23.36 -13.01
CA PHE A 153 31.25 22.23 -12.09
C PHE A 153 30.72 20.95 -12.75
N ARG A 154 30.29 21.00 -14.02
CA ARG A 154 29.72 19.83 -14.72
C ARG A 154 30.67 18.63 -14.75
N GLU A 155 31.94 18.86 -15.05
CA GLU A 155 32.93 17.78 -15.14
C GLU A 155 33.24 17.19 -13.77
N VAL A 156 33.37 18.03 -12.74
CA VAL A 156 33.61 17.60 -11.36
C VAL A 156 32.46 16.73 -10.84
N PHE A 157 31.21 17.13 -11.11
CA PHE A 157 30.03 16.35 -10.71
C PHE A 157 29.93 15.03 -11.47
N ASN A 158 30.17 15.03 -12.78
CA ASN A 158 30.14 13.81 -13.58
C ASN A 158 31.26 12.82 -13.18
N LEU A 159 32.45 13.31 -12.84
CA LEU A 159 33.55 12.45 -12.40
C LEU A 159 33.30 11.86 -11.01
N LYS A 160 32.73 12.64 -10.08
CA LYS A 160 32.50 12.22 -8.69
C LYS A 160 31.23 11.39 -8.51
N TYR A 161 30.17 11.65 -9.28
CA TYR A 161 28.85 11.02 -9.11
C TYR A 161 28.36 10.27 -10.35
N GLY A 162 29.01 10.42 -11.52
CA GLY A 162 28.58 9.80 -12.78
C GLY A 162 28.85 8.30 -12.92
N LYS A 163 29.61 7.68 -12.01
CA LYS A 163 29.78 6.21 -12.00
C LYS A 163 28.52 5.45 -11.55
N SER A 164 27.59 6.11 -10.85
CA SER A 164 26.34 5.48 -10.38
C SER A 164 25.06 6.03 -11.02
N MET A 165 25.14 7.03 -11.91
CA MET A 165 23.96 7.63 -12.52
C MET A 165 24.12 7.74 -14.04
N LYS A 166 23.46 6.84 -14.76
CA LYS A 166 23.23 6.98 -16.20
C LYS A 166 22.12 8.01 -16.41
N LEU A 167 22.48 9.23 -16.82
CA LEU A 167 21.54 10.20 -17.35
C LEU A 167 21.39 9.97 -18.86
N LEU A 168 20.18 9.61 -19.26
CA LEU A 168 19.75 9.59 -20.64
C LEU A 168 19.09 10.95 -20.94
N PHE A 169 19.59 11.67 -21.95
CA PHE A 169 18.93 12.84 -22.54
C PHE A 169 18.77 12.60 -24.04
N THR A 170 17.55 12.81 -24.55
CA THR A 170 17.20 13.02 -25.98
C THR A 170 15.73 13.45 -26.01
N PHE A 171 15.26 14.59 -26.53
CA PHE A 171 15.84 15.74 -27.27
C PHE A 171 15.26 17.05 -26.72
#